data_AF-A0A5C8RY80-F1
#
_entry.id   AF-A0A5C8RY80-F1
#
_cell.length_a   1.000
_cell.length_b   1.000
_cell.length_c   1.000
_cell.angle_alpha   90.00
_cell.angle_beta   90.00
_cell.angle_gamma   90.00
#
_symmetry.space_group_name_H-M   'P 1'
#
loop_
_entity.id
_entity.type
_entity.pdbx_description
1 polymer ?
#
loop_
_entity_poly.entity_id
_entity_poly.type
_entity_poly.pdbx_seq_one_letter_code
_entity_poly.pdbx_strand_id
1 'polypeptide(L)'
;MSSKWVLSWSQMRDGLRADKEHWKRRGISLPQLHRGYHAIVLYRLARLAHECGFKFIGWGIWIFNNIWTKADLPPSSKIGRGLFLPHPIGVVISGAIGCNAYIGMQVGVGGLLKAPERDIGGGPGLPVIGNNVIIEPRVLVLGLVQISDNITINPGSIILNDINQNNQI
;
A
#
# COMPACT_ATOMS: atom_id res chain seq x y z
N MET A 1 10.13 -25.21 11.65
CA MET A 1 8.83 -25.23 10.94
C MET A 1 8.32 -23.79 10.85
N SER A 2 8.45 -23.18 9.67
CA SER A 2 8.08 -21.78 9.43
C SER A 2 6.56 -21.62 9.50
N SER A 3 6.06 -20.92 10.51
CA SER A 3 4.68 -20.45 10.57
C SER A 3 4.48 -19.46 9.42
N LYS A 4 3.97 -19.95 8.29
CA LYS A 4 3.63 -19.13 7.13
C LYS A 4 2.68 -18.02 7.59
N TRP A 5 3.03 -16.78 7.24
CA TRP A 5 2.18 -15.60 7.34
C TRP A 5 0.98 -15.72 6.39
N VAL A 6 0.14 -16.74 6.56
CA VAL A 6 -1.08 -16.90 5.77
C VAL A 6 -2.07 -15.87 6.30
N LEU A 7 -2.37 -14.87 5.46
CA LEU A 7 -3.44 -13.92 5.75
C LEU A 7 -4.75 -14.70 5.88
N SER A 8 -5.36 -14.69 7.06
CA SER A 8 -6.66 -15.32 7.28
C SER A 8 -7.81 -14.43 6.81
N TRP A 9 -8.98 -15.03 6.55
CA TRP A 9 -10.21 -14.30 6.29
C TRP A 9 -10.55 -13.28 7.40
N SER A 10 -10.27 -13.63 8.67
CA SER A 10 -10.50 -12.71 9.79
C SER A 10 -9.62 -11.48 9.70
N GLN A 11 -8.32 -11.66 9.47
CA GLN A 11 -7.37 -10.56 9.31
C GLN A 11 -7.73 -9.66 8.12
N MET A 12 -8.19 -10.24 7.00
CA MET A 12 -8.67 -9.47 5.86
C MET A 12 -9.90 -8.62 6.21
N ARG A 13 -10.89 -9.20 6.91
CA ARG A 13 -12.10 -8.47 7.34
C ARG A 13 -11.76 -7.35 8.32
N ASP A 14 -10.84 -7.60 9.25
CA ASP A 14 -10.38 -6.59 10.20
C ASP A 14 -9.64 -5.45 9.47
N GLY A 15 -8.87 -5.78 8.43
CA GLY A 15 -8.28 -4.82 7.51
C GLY A 15 -9.31 -3.91 6.86
N LEU A 16 -10.33 -4.49 6.21
CA LEU A 16 -11.42 -3.75 5.57
C LEU A 16 -12.19 -2.85 6.55
N ARG A 17 -12.44 -3.36 7.76
CA ARG A 17 -13.08 -2.58 8.82
C ARG A 17 -12.24 -1.35 9.17
N ALA A 18 -10.94 -1.55 9.38
CA ALA A 18 -10.03 -0.44 9.71
C ALA A 18 -9.92 0.59 8.58
N ASP A 19 -9.94 0.17 7.31
CA ASP A 19 -9.95 1.11 6.18
C ASP A 19 -11.22 1.94 6.19
N LYS A 20 -12.39 1.28 6.29
CA LYS A 20 -13.69 1.97 6.33
C LYS A 20 -13.73 2.99 7.46
N GLU A 21 -13.20 2.65 8.63
CA GLU A 21 -13.10 3.59 9.75
C GLU A 21 -12.11 4.73 9.50
N HIS A 22 -10.98 4.48 8.81
CA HIS A 22 -10.07 5.58 8.43
C HIS A 22 -10.78 6.56 7.47
N TRP A 23 -11.51 6.08 6.48
CA TRP A 23 -12.30 6.95 5.59
C TRP A 23 -13.33 7.78 6.35
N LYS A 24 -14.04 7.18 7.31
CA LYS A 24 -14.99 7.92 8.17
C LYS A 24 -14.30 8.98 9.02
N ARG A 25 -13.14 8.68 9.62
CA ARG A 25 -12.35 9.67 10.39
C ARG A 25 -11.87 10.85 9.54
N ARG A 26 -11.77 10.67 8.22
CA ARG A 26 -11.46 11.72 7.23
C ARG A 26 -12.71 12.45 6.70
N GLY A 27 -13.88 12.24 7.31
CA GLY A 27 -15.12 12.93 6.96
C GLY A 27 -15.92 12.28 5.82
N ILE A 28 -15.51 11.11 5.32
CA ILE A 28 -16.22 10.42 4.24
C ILE A 28 -17.15 9.35 4.82
N SER A 29 -18.46 9.66 4.87
CA SER A 29 -19.48 8.79 5.47
C SER A 29 -19.83 7.55 4.62
N LEU A 30 -19.68 7.64 3.29
CA LEU A 30 -20.01 6.58 2.33
C LEU A 30 -18.78 6.17 1.48
N PRO A 31 -17.76 5.49 2.06
CA PRO A 31 -16.54 5.12 1.33
C PRO A 31 -16.82 4.27 0.08
N GLN A 32 -17.88 3.46 0.09
CA GLN A 32 -18.28 2.60 -1.02
C GLN A 32 -18.68 3.34 -2.30
N LEU A 33 -18.82 4.67 -2.28
CA LEU A 33 -19.04 5.47 -3.49
C LEU A 33 -17.73 5.92 -4.14
N HIS A 34 -16.58 5.66 -3.50
CA HIS A 34 -15.28 6.11 -3.94
C HIS A 34 -14.47 4.98 -4.57
N ARG A 35 -13.95 5.23 -5.78
CA ARG A 35 -13.05 4.30 -6.49
C ARG A 35 -11.81 3.94 -5.68
N GLY A 36 -11.33 4.87 -4.85
CA GLY A 36 -10.23 4.64 -3.95
C GLY A 36 -10.50 3.54 -2.93
N TYR A 37 -11.70 3.53 -2.34
CA TYR A 37 -12.11 2.45 -1.44
C TYR A 37 -12.30 1.13 -2.19
N HIS A 38 -12.86 1.15 -3.41
CA HIS A 38 -12.89 -0.04 -4.27
C HIS A 38 -11.49 -0.62 -4.51
N ALA A 39 -10.49 0.24 -4.72
CA ALA A 39 -9.11 -0.19 -4.94
C ALA A 39 -8.55 -0.96 -3.74
N ILE A 40 -8.84 -0.48 -2.54
CA ILE A 40 -8.44 -1.10 -1.28
C ILE A 40 -9.15 -2.44 -1.10
N VAL A 41 -10.46 -2.50 -1.34
CA VAL A 41 -11.25 -3.74 -1.20
C VAL A 41 -10.71 -4.82 -2.14
N LEU A 42 -10.53 -4.48 -3.42
CA LEU A 42 -10.04 -5.41 -4.43
C LEU A 42 -8.60 -5.84 -4.15
N TYR A 43 -7.73 -4.92 -3.69
CA TYR A 43 -6.38 -5.28 -3.23
C TYR A 43 -6.40 -6.31 -2.10
N ARG A 44 -7.24 -6.12 -1.07
CA ARG A 44 -7.31 -7.07 0.05
C ARG A 44 -7.81 -8.45 -0.36
N LEU A 45 -8.78 -8.51 -1.27
CA LEU A 45 -9.25 -9.77 -1.86
C LEU A 45 -8.15 -10.43 -2.70
N ALA A 46 -7.46 -9.67 -3.55
CA ALA A 46 -6.34 -10.14 -4.36
C ALA A 46 -5.21 -10.70 -3.49
N ARG A 47 -4.83 -9.97 -2.44
CA ARG A 47 -3.80 -10.36 -1.46
C ARG A 47 -4.20 -11.64 -0.72
N LEU A 48 -5.44 -11.73 -0.23
CA LEU A 48 -5.93 -12.93 0.43
C LEU A 48 -5.85 -14.15 -0.50
N ALA A 49 -6.37 -14.04 -1.73
CA ALA A 49 -6.31 -15.12 -2.70
C ALA A 49 -4.86 -15.56 -2.99
N HIS A 50 -3.95 -14.59 -3.13
CA HIS A 50 -2.54 -14.83 -3.32
C HIS A 50 -1.89 -15.59 -2.15
N GLU A 51 -2.15 -15.17 -0.90
CA GLU A 51 -1.58 -15.80 0.30
C GLU A 51 -2.19 -17.18 0.60
N CYS A 52 -3.43 -17.42 0.19
CA CYS A 52 -4.06 -18.75 0.25
C CYS A 52 -3.61 -19.70 -0.87
N GLY A 53 -2.69 -19.28 -1.74
CA GLY A 53 -2.14 -20.11 -2.82
C GLY A 53 -2.89 -20.01 -4.16
N PHE A 54 -4.02 -19.30 -4.21
CA PHE A 54 -4.79 -19.04 -5.44
C PHE A 54 -4.18 -17.87 -6.24
N LYS A 55 -2.89 -17.98 -6.59
CA LYS A 55 -2.13 -16.89 -7.22
C LYS A 55 -2.78 -16.35 -8.50
N PHE A 56 -3.26 -17.24 -9.38
CA PHE A 56 -3.92 -16.84 -10.62
C PHE A 56 -5.16 -15.96 -10.37
N ILE A 57 -5.96 -16.33 -9.36
CA ILE A 57 -7.13 -15.54 -8.95
C ILE A 57 -6.69 -14.19 -8.37
N GLY A 58 -5.68 -14.18 -7.49
CA GLY A 58 -5.14 -12.94 -6.92
C GLY A 58 -4.67 -11.96 -7.99
N TRP A 59 -3.91 -12.44 -8.98
CA TRP A 59 -3.44 -11.62 -10.10
C TRP A 59 -4.57 -11.20 -11.05
N GLY A 60 -5.58 -12.05 -11.27
CA GLY A 60 -6.78 -11.68 -12.03
C GLY A 60 -7.59 -10.56 -11.37
N ILE A 61 -7.78 -10.61 -10.04
CA ILE A 61 -8.43 -9.54 -9.28
C ILE A 61 -7.61 -8.24 -9.37
N TRP A 62 -6.27 -8.33 -9.34
CA TRP A 62 -5.40 -7.17 -9.52
C TRP A 62 -5.55 -6.53 -10.90
N ILE A 63 -5.59 -7.31 -11.99
CA ILE A 63 -5.83 -6.77 -13.35
C ILE A 63 -7.16 -6.02 -13.38
N PHE A 64 -8.22 -6.63 -12.84
CA PHE A 64 -9.52 -5.97 -12.76
C PHE A 64 -9.47 -4.68 -11.94
N ASN A 65 -8.79 -4.70 -10.79
CA ASN A 65 -8.61 -3.53 -9.94
C ASN A 65 -7.93 -2.39 -10.69
N ASN A 66 -6.86 -2.69 -11.42
CA ASN A 66 -6.12 -1.73 -12.23
C ASN A 66 -7.02 -1.11 -13.31
N ILE A 67 -7.77 -1.93 -14.06
CA ILE A 67 -8.67 -1.44 -15.11
C ILE A 67 -9.77 -0.54 -14.52
N TRP A 68 -10.37 -0.95 -13.41
CA TRP A 68 -11.51 -0.28 -12.76
C TRP A 68 -11.11 1.01 -12.04
N THR A 69 -10.05 0.98 -11.24
CA THR A 69 -9.70 2.06 -10.31
C THR A 69 -8.52 2.90 -10.78
N LYS A 70 -7.71 2.37 -11.71
CA LYS A 70 -6.44 2.95 -12.16
C LYS A 70 -5.36 3.00 -11.07
N ALA A 71 -5.53 2.26 -9.98
CA ALA A 71 -4.48 1.98 -9.00
C ALA A 71 -3.80 0.65 -9.31
N ASP A 72 -2.48 0.64 -9.22
CA ASP A 72 -1.65 -0.54 -9.33
C ASP A 72 -1.20 -0.98 -7.93
N LEU A 73 -1.91 -1.95 -7.37
CA LEU A 73 -1.68 -2.51 -6.03
C LEU A 73 -1.45 -4.02 -6.13
N PRO A 74 -0.26 -4.50 -6.51
CA PRO A 74 0.01 -5.92 -6.71
C PRO A 74 -0.31 -6.75 -5.45
N PRO A 75 -0.82 -7.98 -5.60
CA PRO A 75 -1.13 -8.84 -4.46
C PRO A 75 0.12 -9.32 -3.72
N SER A 76 1.32 -9.12 -4.26
CA SER A 76 2.60 -9.36 -3.58
C SER A 76 2.95 -8.26 -2.57
N SER A 77 2.39 -7.05 -2.70
CA SER A 77 2.64 -5.94 -1.78
C SER A 77 2.05 -6.21 -0.40
N LYS A 78 2.71 -5.72 0.65
CA LYS A 78 2.29 -5.86 2.04
C LYS A 78 1.77 -4.53 2.56
N ILE A 79 0.46 -4.29 2.47
CA ILE A 79 -0.15 -3.05 2.92
C ILE A 79 -0.97 -3.29 4.19
N GLY A 80 -0.66 -2.53 5.23
CA GLY A 80 -1.30 -2.58 6.53
C GLY A 80 -2.80 -2.26 6.51
N ARG A 81 -3.42 -2.38 7.67
CA ARG A 81 -4.82 -2.00 7.88
C ARG A 81 -4.97 -0.49 7.98
N GLY A 82 -6.15 0.04 7.65
CA GLY A 82 -6.41 1.48 7.74
C GLY A 82 -5.77 2.26 6.59
N LEU A 83 -5.70 1.72 5.38
CA LEU A 83 -5.27 2.49 4.22
C LEU A 83 -6.34 3.54 3.88
N PHE A 84 -5.90 4.77 3.61
CA PHE A 84 -6.74 5.82 3.05
C PHE A 84 -6.16 6.26 1.70
N LEU A 85 -6.94 6.06 0.64
CA LEU A 85 -6.57 6.34 -0.75
C LEU A 85 -7.75 7.04 -1.43
N PRO A 86 -7.91 8.36 -1.30
CA PRO A 86 -9.09 9.06 -1.82
C PRO A 86 -9.10 9.13 -3.35
N HIS A 87 -7.92 9.17 -3.96
CA HIS A 87 -7.72 9.35 -5.40
C HIS A 87 -6.76 8.28 -5.96
N PRO A 88 -7.27 7.13 -6.42
CA PRO A 88 -6.45 5.99 -6.85
C PRO A 88 -5.71 6.18 -8.18
N ILE A 89 -6.06 7.20 -8.96
CA ILE A 89 -5.57 7.35 -10.35
C ILE A 89 -4.05 7.56 -10.36
N GLY A 90 -3.35 6.66 -11.05
CA GLY A 90 -1.89 6.73 -11.22
C GLY A 90 -1.12 6.35 -9.96
N VAL A 91 -1.78 5.79 -8.94
CA VAL A 91 -1.11 5.30 -7.74
C VAL A 91 -0.52 3.92 -8.02
N VAL A 92 0.75 3.73 -7.66
CA VAL A 92 1.47 2.45 -7.75
C VAL A 92 2.07 2.14 -6.38
N ILE A 93 1.79 0.96 -5.82
CA ILE A 93 2.36 0.53 -4.54
C ILE A 93 2.90 -0.89 -4.63
N SER A 94 4.21 -1.00 -4.83
CA SER A 94 5.00 -2.22 -4.74
C SER A 94 6.00 -2.12 -3.59
N GLY A 95 5.81 -2.94 -2.55
CA GLY A 95 6.63 -2.90 -1.34
C GLY A 95 5.83 -3.22 -0.07
N ALA A 96 6.35 -2.79 1.08
CA ALA A 96 5.62 -2.83 2.35
C ALA A 96 5.21 -1.42 2.80
N ILE A 97 3.96 -1.27 3.22
CA ILE A 97 3.43 -0.06 3.86
C ILE A 97 2.73 -0.45 5.16
N GLY A 98 3.04 0.26 6.24
CA GLY A 98 2.46 0.06 7.56
C GLY A 98 0.97 0.41 7.66
N CYS A 99 0.48 0.45 8.90
CA CYS A 99 -0.92 0.76 9.19
C CYS A 99 -1.21 2.26 9.04
N ASN A 100 -2.49 2.59 8.81
CA ASN A 100 -3.00 3.97 8.82
C ASN A 100 -2.34 4.92 7.79
N ALA A 101 -1.78 4.38 6.70
CA ALA A 101 -1.17 5.21 5.67
C ALA A 101 -2.22 6.06 4.94
N TYR A 102 -1.86 7.31 4.63
CA TYR A 102 -2.56 8.18 3.69
C TYR A 102 -1.75 8.21 2.39
N ILE A 103 -2.39 7.94 1.25
CA ILE A 103 -1.75 7.94 -0.06
C ILE A 103 -2.46 8.93 -0.98
N GLY A 104 -1.73 9.97 -1.38
CA GLY A 104 -2.16 10.97 -2.35
C GLY A 104 -2.26 10.44 -3.78
N MET A 105 -2.89 11.22 -4.66
CA MET A 105 -2.97 10.87 -6.08
C MET A 105 -1.58 10.77 -6.72
N GLN A 106 -1.42 9.88 -7.70
CA GLN A 106 -0.18 9.74 -8.48
C GLN A 106 1.08 9.44 -7.64
N VAL A 107 0.90 8.89 -6.43
CA VAL A 107 2.01 8.40 -5.61
C VAL A 107 2.56 7.11 -6.21
N GLY A 108 3.88 7.03 -6.35
CA GLY A 108 4.60 5.81 -6.72
C GLY A 108 5.46 5.31 -5.57
N VAL A 109 5.27 4.06 -5.15
CA VAL A 109 6.12 3.35 -4.18
C VAL A 109 6.58 2.06 -4.85
N GLY A 110 7.89 1.85 -4.96
CA GLY A 110 8.45 0.68 -5.63
C GLY A 110 9.67 1.06 -6.44
N GLY A 111 9.68 0.77 -7.74
CA GLY A 111 10.49 1.40 -8.80
C GLY A 111 12.02 1.46 -8.58
N LEU A 112 12.79 1.00 -9.57
CA LEU A 112 14.23 0.70 -9.49
C LEU A 112 14.49 -0.50 -8.57
N LEU A 113 14.45 -1.71 -9.14
CA LEU A 113 15.01 -2.93 -8.52
C LEU A 113 16.54 -2.79 -8.39
N LYS A 114 17.00 -1.81 -7.62
CA LYS A 114 18.39 -1.70 -7.21
C LYS A 114 18.62 -2.78 -6.16
N ALA A 115 19.63 -3.62 -6.40
CA ALA A 115 19.95 -4.76 -5.56
C ALA A 115 18.74 -5.71 -5.35
N PRO A 116 18.20 -6.33 -6.42
CA PRO A 116 17.08 -7.28 -6.33
C PRO A 116 17.42 -8.52 -5.49
N GLU A 117 18.67 -8.75 -5.14
CA GLU A 117 19.12 -9.78 -4.20
C GLU A 117 18.89 -9.40 -2.73
N ARG A 118 18.60 -8.14 -2.42
CA ARG A 118 18.38 -7.65 -1.05
C ARG A 118 16.89 -7.45 -0.77
N ASP A 119 16.45 -7.84 0.43
CA ASP A 119 15.10 -7.60 0.94
C ASP A 119 15.19 -7.02 2.36
N ILE A 120 14.66 -5.81 2.56
CA ILE A 120 14.59 -5.12 3.85
C ILE A 120 13.23 -5.32 4.55
N GLY A 121 12.37 -6.19 4.01
CA GLY A 121 11.02 -6.49 4.49
C GLY A 121 9.91 -6.12 3.50
N GLY A 122 10.23 -5.30 2.49
CA GLY A 122 9.33 -4.84 1.44
C GLY A 122 9.16 -5.81 0.27
N GLY A 123 10.04 -6.81 0.18
CA GLY A 123 10.25 -7.62 -1.00
C GLY A 123 11.57 -7.24 -1.71
N PRO A 124 12.01 -8.05 -2.69
CA PRO A 124 13.33 -7.89 -3.31
C PRO A 124 13.49 -6.52 -3.99
N GLY A 125 14.43 -5.70 -3.52
CA GLY A 125 14.68 -4.35 -4.04
C GLY A 125 13.59 -3.32 -3.74
N LEU A 126 12.61 -3.62 -2.86
CA LEU A 126 11.43 -2.78 -2.63
C LEU A 126 11.47 -2.02 -1.29
N PRO A 127 10.80 -0.86 -1.21
CA PRO A 127 10.80 -0.03 -0.02
C PRO A 127 9.94 -0.59 1.12
N VAL A 128 10.23 -0.09 2.34
CA VAL A 128 9.45 -0.31 3.55
C VAL A 128 9.02 1.03 4.12
N ILE A 129 7.70 1.25 4.22
CA ILE A 129 7.11 2.46 4.76
C ILE A 129 6.43 2.13 6.09
N GLY A 130 6.69 2.93 7.11
CA GLY A 130 6.18 2.78 8.46
C GLY A 130 4.68 3.03 8.63
N ASN A 131 4.24 3.06 9.87
CA ASN A 131 2.87 3.35 10.28
C ASN A 131 2.57 4.85 10.31
N ASN A 132 1.31 5.21 10.12
CA ASN A 132 0.80 6.59 10.17
C ASN A 132 1.56 7.54 9.22
N VAL A 133 2.09 7.02 8.11
CA VAL A 133 2.78 7.82 7.11
C VAL A 133 1.76 8.50 6.19
N ILE A 134 1.96 9.79 5.95
CA ILE A 134 1.19 10.58 4.99
C ILE A 134 2.09 10.82 3.78
N ILE A 135 1.71 10.26 2.64
CA ILE A 135 2.40 10.48 1.38
C ILE A 135 1.53 11.39 0.53
N GLU A 136 1.93 12.64 0.39
CA GLU A 136 1.18 13.64 -0.37
C GLU A 136 1.23 13.35 -1.89
N PRO A 137 0.37 13.99 -2.71
CA PRO A 137 0.29 13.76 -4.15
C PRO A 137 1.64 13.82 -4.87
N ARG A 138 1.78 12.97 -5.90
CA ARG A 138 2.92 12.94 -6.83
C ARG A 138 4.28 12.63 -6.20
N VAL A 139 4.31 12.07 -4.99
CA VAL A 139 5.55 11.57 -4.39
C VAL A 139 6.00 10.27 -5.04
N LEU A 140 7.30 10.11 -5.18
CA LEU A 140 7.92 8.89 -5.69
C LEU A 140 8.94 8.34 -4.68
N VAL A 141 8.72 7.13 -4.16
CA VAL A 141 9.64 6.39 -3.27
C VAL A 141 10.26 5.23 -4.03
N LEU A 142 11.59 5.25 -4.21
CA LEU A 142 12.28 4.33 -5.11
C LEU A 142 13.35 3.47 -4.45
N GLY A 143 13.29 2.17 -4.70
CA GLY A 143 14.29 1.20 -4.30
C GLY A 143 14.26 0.85 -2.81
N LEU A 144 15.41 0.38 -2.30
CA LEU A 144 15.61 -0.03 -0.90
C LEU A 144 15.65 1.19 0.04
N VAL A 145 14.49 1.79 0.25
CA VAL A 145 14.27 2.93 1.15
C VAL A 145 13.41 2.49 2.31
N GLN A 146 13.82 2.88 3.52
CA GLN A 146 13.04 2.74 4.73
C GLN A 146 12.52 4.11 5.19
N ILE A 147 11.21 4.20 5.38
CA ILE A 147 10.54 5.40 5.92
C ILE A 147 9.98 5.05 7.29
N SER A 148 10.36 5.84 8.29
CA SER A 148 9.93 5.68 9.68
C SER A 148 8.44 5.97 9.89
N ASP A 149 7.93 5.58 11.06
CA ASP A 149 6.57 5.88 11.49
C ASP A 149 6.36 7.39 11.69
N ASN A 150 5.11 7.84 11.51
CA ASN A 150 4.65 9.21 11.74
C ASN A 150 5.38 10.27 10.90
N ILE A 151 5.71 9.93 9.66
CA ILE A 151 6.30 10.83 8.69
C ILE A 151 5.23 11.38 7.75
N THR A 152 5.29 12.67 7.45
CA THR A 152 4.60 13.27 6.31
C THR A 152 5.64 13.56 5.24
N ILE A 153 5.38 13.18 4.00
CA ILE A 153 6.24 13.46 2.86
C ILE A 153 5.55 14.50 1.99
N ASN A 154 6.21 15.62 1.75
CA ASN A 154 5.65 16.73 0.99
C ASN A 154 5.33 16.39 -0.48
N PRO A 155 4.32 17.04 -1.09
CA PRO A 155 3.88 16.73 -2.44
C PRO A 155 5.00 16.88 -3.47
N GLY A 156 5.05 15.99 -4.45
CA GLY A 156 6.04 16.04 -5.55
C GLY A 156 7.46 15.63 -5.17
N SER A 157 7.71 15.19 -3.93
CA SER A 157 9.04 14.75 -3.48
C SER A 157 9.49 13.45 -4.17
N ILE A 158 10.81 13.30 -4.36
CA ILE A 158 11.43 12.05 -4.80
C ILE A 158 12.32 11.54 -3.67
N ILE A 159 11.99 10.37 -3.13
CA ILE A 159 12.69 9.77 -2.00
C ILE A 159 13.57 8.63 -2.51
N LEU A 160 14.87 8.81 -2.35
CA LEU A 160 15.91 7.85 -2.76
C LEU A 160 16.75 7.33 -1.59
N ASN A 161 16.54 7.87 -0.39
CA ASN A 161 17.28 7.54 0.82
C ASN A 161 16.29 7.39 1.99
N ASP A 162 16.74 6.71 3.04
CA ASP A 162 15.95 6.50 4.25
C ASP A 162 15.50 7.83 4.89
N ILE A 163 14.28 7.82 5.42
CA ILE A 163 13.71 8.95 6.18
C ILE A 163 13.43 8.51 7.61
N ASN A 164 14.01 9.28 8.52
CA ASN A 164 13.94 9.05 9.96
C ASN A 164 13.24 10.26 10.59
N GLN A 165 12.74 10.14 11.83
CA GLN A 165 12.00 11.21 12.51
C GLN A 165 12.73 12.57 12.59
N ASN A 166 14.07 12.58 12.48
CA ASN A 166 14.88 13.79 12.58
C ASN A 166 15.02 14.57 11.25
N ASN A 167 14.66 14.00 10.10
CA ASN A 167 14.87 14.59 8.76
C ASN A 167 13.57 14.62 7.93
N GLN A 168 12.46 15.09 8.50
CA GLN A 168 11.19 15.21 7.76
C GLN A 168 11.33 16.21 6.59
N ILE A 169 10.68 15.91 5.46
CA ILE A 169 10.84 16.65 4.19
C ILE A 169 9.50 17.07 3.62
#